data_AF-A0AAJ1JC13-F1
#
_entry.id   AF-A0AAJ1JC13-F1
#
_cell.length_a   1.000
_cell.length_b   1.000
_cell.length_c   1.000
_cell.angle_alpha   90.00
_cell.angle_beta   90.00
_cell.angle_gamma   90.00
#
_symmetry.space_group_name_H-M   'P 1'
#
loop_
_entity.id
_entity.type
_entity.pdbx_description
1 polymer ?
#
loop_
_entity_poly.entity_id
_entity_poly.type
_entity_poly.pdbx_seq_one_letter_code
_entity_poly.pdbx_strand_id
1 'polypeptide(L)'
;MKNQASSMTMSIEGREYLMASALWYGFEKDFGNGIYLLAPQVEHLIRILFKDHGIQTSNIDQYGIENENGLSTLLDNERAEEILGQDLLFELKAVFTESSGSNLRNNVAHGLLSDHQASLSVASVYAWWMVLRLVLYGLAATK
;
A
#
# COMPACT_ATOMS: atom_id res chain seq x y z
N MET A 1 -31.82 -14.40 0.65
CA MET A 1 -30.83 -13.74 1.53
C MET A 1 -29.48 -14.42 1.30
N LYS A 2 -28.61 -13.81 0.49
CA LYS A 2 -27.22 -14.29 0.35
C LYS A 2 -26.45 -13.82 1.58
N ASN A 3 -25.82 -14.77 2.25
CA ASN A 3 -25.06 -14.59 3.47
C ASN A 3 -23.85 -13.71 3.15
N GLN A 4 -23.88 -12.44 3.57
CA GLN A 4 -22.82 -11.47 3.32
C GLN A 4 -21.81 -11.57 4.47
N ALA A 5 -21.03 -12.65 4.46
CA ALA A 5 -19.70 -12.56 5.03
C ALA A 5 -18.88 -11.72 4.03
N SER A 6 -18.95 -10.39 4.15
CA SER A 6 -17.99 -9.51 3.46
C SER A 6 -16.62 -9.82 4.04
N SER A 7 -15.93 -10.77 3.41
CA SER A 7 -14.51 -10.97 3.62
C SER A 7 -13.83 -9.65 3.31
N MET A 8 -13.08 -9.15 4.29
CA MET A 8 -12.30 -7.92 4.27
C MET A 8 -11.08 -8.13 3.35
N THR A 9 -11.35 -8.39 2.06
CA THR A 9 -10.35 -8.91 1.11
C THR A 9 -9.71 -7.76 0.34
N MET A 10 -8.44 -7.50 0.63
CA MET A 10 -7.58 -6.71 -0.25
C MET A 10 -7.45 -7.45 -1.59
N SER A 11 -8.11 -6.94 -2.65
CA SER A 11 -8.07 -7.55 -3.98
C SER A 11 -6.81 -7.16 -4.74
N ILE A 12 -6.18 -8.14 -5.39
CA ILE A 12 -5.05 -7.97 -6.32
C ILE A 12 -5.45 -8.30 -7.76
N GLU A 13 -6.75 -8.31 -8.06
CA GLU A 13 -7.28 -8.69 -9.37
C GLU A 13 -6.65 -7.84 -10.49
N GLY A 14 -6.11 -8.52 -11.51
CA GLY A 14 -5.39 -7.88 -12.62
C GLY A 14 -3.99 -7.38 -12.28
N ARG A 15 -3.49 -7.63 -11.07
CA ARG A 15 -2.14 -7.29 -10.61
C ARG A 15 -1.41 -8.45 -9.94
N GLU A 16 -1.91 -9.66 -10.12
CA GLU A 16 -1.40 -10.89 -9.51
C GLU A 16 0.07 -11.11 -9.86
N TYR A 17 0.43 -10.92 -11.14
CA TYR A 17 1.80 -11.07 -11.60
C TYR A 17 2.75 -10.06 -10.95
N LEU A 18 2.36 -8.78 -10.87
CA LEU A 18 3.20 -7.73 -10.30
C LEU A 18 3.36 -7.92 -8.79
N MET A 19 2.27 -8.28 -8.10
CA MET A 19 2.31 -8.60 -6.67
C MET A 19 3.18 -9.83 -6.42
N ALA A 20 2.95 -10.92 -7.14
CA ALA A 20 3.73 -12.15 -7.00
C ALA A 20 5.22 -11.91 -7.30
N SER A 21 5.54 -11.09 -8.30
CA SER A 21 6.92 -10.72 -8.63
C SER A 21 7.57 -9.90 -7.51
N ALA A 22 6.86 -8.90 -6.98
CA ALA A 22 7.33 -8.10 -5.84
C ALA A 22 7.60 -8.97 -4.59
N LEU A 23 6.71 -9.94 -4.33
CA LEU A 23 6.90 -10.91 -3.25
C LEU A 23 8.08 -11.85 -3.52
N TRP A 24 8.16 -12.41 -4.73
CA TRP A 24 9.26 -13.28 -5.16
C TRP A 24 10.64 -12.63 -4.94
N TYR A 25 10.78 -11.36 -5.34
CA TYR A 25 12.05 -10.64 -5.17
C TYR A 25 12.51 -10.58 -3.72
N GLY A 26 11.62 -10.39 -2.75
CA GLY A 26 12.03 -10.41 -1.34
C GLY A 26 12.44 -11.79 -0.83
N PHE A 27 11.90 -12.89 -1.38
CA PHE A 27 12.42 -14.24 -1.09
C PHE A 27 13.84 -14.43 -1.63
N GLU A 28 14.13 -13.85 -2.79
CA GLU A 28 15.48 -13.79 -3.38
C GLU A 28 16.38 -12.71 -2.74
N LYS A 29 15.91 -12.03 -1.69
CA LYS A 29 16.59 -10.92 -1.00
C LYS A 29 16.87 -9.70 -1.89
N ASP A 30 16.19 -9.59 -3.02
CA ASP A 30 16.22 -8.45 -3.92
C ASP A 30 15.15 -7.42 -3.53
N PHE A 31 15.31 -6.83 -2.34
CA PHE A 31 14.35 -5.83 -1.83
C PHE A 31 14.35 -4.54 -2.68
N GLY A 32 15.44 -4.28 -3.40
CA GLY A 32 15.57 -3.14 -4.29
C GLY A 32 14.59 -3.22 -5.44
N ASN A 33 14.66 -4.27 -6.25
CA ASN A 33 13.67 -4.47 -7.32
C ASN A 33 12.26 -4.71 -6.76
N GLY A 34 12.18 -5.40 -5.62
CA GLY A 34 10.94 -5.64 -4.90
C GLY A 34 10.18 -4.35 -4.58
N ILE A 35 10.83 -3.33 -3.99
CA ILE A 35 10.12 -2.13 -3.51
C ILE A 35 9.55 -1.28 -4.65
N TYR A 36 10.22 -1.24 -5.81
CA TYR A 36 9.73 -0.53 -7.00
C TYR A 36 8.45 -1.15 -7.57
N LEU A 37 8.29 -2.48 -7.45
CA LEU A 37 7.03 -3.15 -7.80
C LEU A 37 5.99 -3.05 -6.67
N LEU A 38 6.43 -3.18 -5.42
CA LEU A 38 5.58 -3.29 -4.23
C LEU A 38 4.85 -1.98 -3.90
N ALA A 39 5.55 -0.84 -3.93
CA ALA A 39 5.00 0.46 -3.54
C ALA A 39 3.69 0.83 -4.29
N PRO A 40 3.61 0.74 -5.63
CA PRO A 40 2.35 0.98 -6.34
C PRO A 40 1.28 -0.09 -6.06
N GLN A 41 1.66 -1.33 -5.71
CA GLN A 41 0.66 -2.34 -5.33
C GLN A 41 -0.01 -2.01 -4.00
N VAL A 42 0.74 -1.52 -3.01
CA VAL A 42 0.17 -1.11 -1.72
C VAL A 42 -0.85 0.00 -1.91
N GLU A 43 -0.55 0.99 -2.75
CA GLU A 43 -1.53 2.02 -3.11
C GLU A 43 -2.80 1.43 -3.72
N HIS A 44 -2.65 0.48 -4.64
CA HIS A 44 -3.80 -0.18 -5.25
C HIS A 44 -4.64 -0.97 -4.24
N LEU A 45 -3.99 -1.73 -3.33
CA LEU A 45 -4.70 -2.48 -2.29
C LEU A 45 -5.56 -1.57 -1.42
N ILE A 46 -4.99 -0.46 -0.94
CA ILE A 46 -5.71 0.53 -0.13
C ILE A 46 -6.83 1.17 -0.94
N ARG A 47 -6.58 1.48 -2.23
CA ARG A 47 -7.61 2.05 -3.11
C ARG A 47 -8.82 1.13 -3.26
N ILE A 48 -8.61 -0.16 -3.53
CA ILE A 48 -9.72 -1.11 -3.69
C ILE A 48 -10.47 -1.29 -2.37
N LEU A 49 -9.74 -1.46 -1.27
CA LEU A 49 -10.33 -1.53 0.06
C LEU A 49 -11.23 -0.31 0.35
N PHE A 50 -10.78 0.89 0.00
CA PHE A 50 -11.53 2.12 0.25
C PHE A 50 -12.75 2.24 -0.67
N LYS A 51 -12.63 1.85 -1.94
CA LYS A 51 -13.77 1.75 -2.86
C LYS A 51 -14.84 0.79 -2.33
N ASP A 52 -14.44 -0.35 -1.78
CA ASP A 52 -15.35 -1.34 -1.19
C ASP A 52 -16.10 -0.82 0.06
N HIS A 53 -15.55 0.20 0.73
CA HIS A 53 -16.17 0.90 1.87
C HIS A 53 -16.86 2.22 1.48
N GLY A 54 -17.03 2.47 0.18
CA GLY A 54 -17.71 3.66 -0.35
C GLY A 54 -16.95 4.96 -0.16
N ILE A 55 -15.62 4.91 0.05
CA ILE A 55 -14.77 6.10 0.11
C ILE A 55 -14.38 6.51 -1.30
N GLN A 56 -14.53 7.80 -1.61
CA GLN A 56 -14.07 8.37 -2.88
C GLN A 56 -12.54 8.38 -2.94
N THR A 57 -11.97 7.78 -3.98
CA THR A 57 -10.51 7.66 -4.16
C THR A 57 -9.95 8.58 -5.24
N SER A 58 -10.74 9.51 -5.73
CA SER A 58 -10.37 10.50 -6.74
C SER A 58 -10.70 11.92 -6.24
N ASN A 59 -10.12 12.91 -6.88
CA ASN A 59 -10.47 14.31 -6.71
C ASN A 59 -10.68 14.97 -8.07
N ILE A 60 -11.42 16.08 -8.08
CA ILE A 60 -11.61 16.89 -9.28
C ILE A 60 -10.73 18.13 -9.15
N ASP A 61 -9.90 18.38 -10.16
CA ASP A 61 -9.02 19.54 -10.17
C ASP A 61 -9.75 20.83 -10.60
N GLN A 62 -9.02 21.95 -10.61
CA GLN A 62 -9.56 23.27 -10.99
C GLN A 62 -10.07 23.35 -12.45
N TYR A 63 -9.72 22.37 -13.30
CA TYR A 63 -10.14 22.27 -14.69
C TYR A 63 -11.30 21.29 -14.88
N GLY A 64 -11.82 20.71 -13.80
CA GLY A 64 -12.89 19.72 -13.85
C GLY A 64 -12.41 18.31 -14.24
N ILE A 65 -11.10 18.04 -14.18
CA ILE A 65 -10.52 16.74 -14.51
C ILE A 65 -10.47 15.87 -13.24
N GLU A 66 -10.99 14.66 -13.34
CA GLU A 66 -10.90 13.67 -12.28
C GLU A 66 -9.52 13.00 -12.26
N ASN A 67 -8.85 13.05 -11.11
CA ASN A 67 -7.55 12.44 -10.88
C ASN A 67 -7.63 11.45 -9.71
N GLU A 68 -6.99 10.29 -9.83
CA GLU A 68 -6.93 9.32 -8.73
C GLU A 68 -5.99 9.81 -7.62
N ASN A 69 -6.43 9.71 -6.37
CA ASN A 69 -5.69 10.12 -5.18
C ASN A 69 -4.47 9.20 -4.97
N GLY A 70 -3.30 9.75 -4.67
CA GLY A 70 -2.13 8.96 -4.27
C GLY A 70 -2.28 8.37 -2.86
N LEU A 71 -1.39 7.43 -2.49
CA LEU A 71 -1.44 6.74 -1.20
C LEU A 71 -1.45 7.70 0.00
N SER A 72 -0.67 8.78 0.00
CA SER A 72 -0.69 9.78 1.07
C SER A 72 -2.10 10.34 1.30
N THR A 73 -2.76 10.80 0.23
CA THR A 73 -4.12 11.34 0.28
C THR A 73 -5.15 10.29 0.72
N LEU A 74 -4.97 9.03 0.32
CA LEU A 74 -5.83 7.95 0.79
C LEU A 74 -5.68 7.74 2.30
N LEU A 75 -4.45 7.62 2.82
CA LEU A 75 -4.21 7.38 4.24
C LEU A 75 -4.57 8.60 5.13
N ASP A 76 -4.65 9.79 4.57
CA ASP A 76 -5.12 11.00 5.27
C ASP A 76 -6.65 11.16 5.27
N ASN A 77 -7.39 10.23 4.65
CA ASN A 77 -8.85 10.25 4.72
C ASN A 77 -9.33 10.07 6.18
N GLU A 78 -10.34 10.85 6.58
CA GLU A 78 -10.90 10.84 7.94
C GLU A 78 -11.45 9.47 8.38
N ARG A 79 -11.85 8.62 7.42
CA ARG A 79 -12.36 7.26 7.67
C ARG A 79 -11.28 6.19 7.55
N ALA A 80 -10.02 6.55 7.29
CA ALA A 80 -8.94 5.57 7.14
C ALA A 80 -8.74 4.76 8.43
N GLU A 81 -8.79 5.40 9.60
CA GLU A 81 -8.62 4.74 10.90
C GLU A 81 -9.76 3.77 11.22
N GLU A 82 -10.99 4.12 10.84
CA GLU A 82 -12.18 3.26 10.99
C GLU A 82 -11.99 1.90 10.28
N ILE A 83 -11.37 1.93 9.10
CA ILE A 83 -11.23 0.75 8.23
C ILE A 83 -9.95 -0.04 8.56
N LEU A 84 -8.82 0.66 8.71
CA LEU A 84 -7.51 0.03 8.85
C LEU A 84 -7.14 -0.27 10.32
N GLY A 85 -7.75 0.46 11.27
CA GLY A 85 -7.29 0.51 12.64
C GLY A 85 -6.07 1.43 12.82
N GLN A 86 -5.86 1.88 14.05
CA GLN A 86 -4.82 2.85 14.40
C GLN A 86 -3.41 2.33 14.05
N ASP A 87 -3.09 1.09 14.44
CA ASP A 87 -1.74 0.54 14.30
C ASP A 87 -1.34 0.35 12.84
N LEU A 88 -2.21 -0.27 12.03
CA LEU A 88 -1.92 -0.46 10.61
C LEU A 88 -1.86 0.87 9.85
N LEU A 89 -2.76 1.82 10.17
CA LEU A 89 -2.71 3.14 9.56
C LEU A 89 -1.39 3.84 9.88
N PHE A 90 -0.96 3.80 11.14
CA PHE A 90 0.31 4.35 11.57
C PHE A 90 1.50 3.68 10.84
N GLU A 91 1.52 2.34 10.81
CA GLU A 91 2.56 1.58 10.11
C GLU A 91 2.63 1.93 8.61
N LEU A 92 1.49 1.97 7.92
CA LEU A 92 1.43 2.33 6.50
C LEU A 92 1.93 3.76 6.26
N LYS A 93 1.54 4.71 7.11
CA LYS A 93 1.98 6.11 6.99
C LYS A 93 3.48 6.24 7.19
N ALA A 94 4.01 5.67 8.27
CA ALA A 94 5.43 5.74 8.62
C ALA A 94 6.33 5.08 7.55
N VAL A 95 5.88 3.96 6.95
CA VAL A 95 6.66 3.25 5.94
C VAL A 95 6.56 3.90 4.56
N PHE A 96 5.34 4.22 4.10
CA PHE A 96 5.14 4.55 2.70
C PHE A 96 5.02 6.04 2.39
N THR A 97 4.52 6.88 3.31
CA THR A 97 4.04 8.23 2.92
C THR A 97 4.58 9.40 3.73
N GLU A 98 4.95 9.21 4.99
CA GLU A 98 5.43 10.30 5.83
C GLU A 98 6.91 10.61 5.58
N SER A 99 7.22 11.90 5.41
CA SER A 99 8.59 12.38 5.23
C SER A 99 9.46 12.25 6.48
N SER A 100 8.84 12.25 7.67
CA SER A 100 9.49 11.90 8.94
C SER A 100 9.77 10.39 9.06
N GLY A 101 9.09 9.58 8.25
CA GLY A 101 9.28 8.14 8.13
C GLY A 101 10.18 7.76 6.95
N SER A 102 9.97 6.56 6.41
CA SER A 102 10.77 6.05 5.27
C SER A 102 10.31 6.59 3.92
N ASN A 103 9.05 7.04 3.84
CA ASN A 103 8.45 7.66 2.66
C ASN A 103 8.62 6.85 1.36
N LEU A 104 8.61 5.51 1.46
CA LEU A 104 9.06 4.64 0.37
C LEU A 104 8.26 4.84 -0.92
N ARG A 105 6.93 5.01 -0.84
CA ARG A 105 6.10 5.17 -2.03
C ARG A 105 6.45 6.45 -2.79
N ASN A 106 6.63 7.56 -2.07
CA ASN A 106 6.95 8.83 -2.71
C ASN A 106 8.39 8.84 -3.23
N ASN A 107 9.34 8.28 -2.48
CA ASN A 107 10.73 8.17 -2.93
C ASN A 107 10.87 7.28 -4.17
N VAL A 108 10.12 6.17 -4.26
CA VAL A 108 10.03 5.34 -5.48
C VAL A 108 9.47 6.16 -6.64
N ALA A 109 8.34 6.84 -6.45
CA ALA A 109 7.68 7.60 -7.52
C ALA A 109 8.54 8.78 -8.04
N HIS A 110 9.35 9.38 -7.18
CA HIS A 110 10.23 10.49 -7.53
C HIS A 110 11.65 10.05 -7.93
N GLY A 111 11.98 8.76 -7.88
CA GLY A 111 13.33 8.26 -8.20
C GLY A 111 14.39 8.70 -7.19
N LEU A 112 14.02 8.87 -5.92
CA LEU A 112 14.89 9.38 -4.86
C LEU A 112 15.55 8.27 -4.02
N LEU A 113 15.23 7.00 -4.26
CA LEU A 113 15.90 5.88 -3.60
C LEU A 113 17.21 5.54 -4.33
N SER A 114 18.34 5.68 -3.65
CA SER A 114 19.60 5.07 -4.09
C SER A 114 19.54 3.54 -4.01
N ASP A 115 20.40 2.84 -4.75
CA ASP A 115 20.50 1.37 -4.71
C ASP A 115 20.68 0.83 -3.28
N HIS A 116 21.47 1.51 -2.46
CA HIS A 116 21.67 1.13 -1.06
C HIS A 116 20.37 1.29 -0.24
N GLN A 117 19.65 2.40 -0.41
CA GLN A 117 18.39 2.63 0.29
C GLN A 117 17.29 1.67 -0.19
N ALA A 118 17.24 1.35 -1.48
CA ALA A 118 16.28 0.42 -2.03
C ALA A 118 16.56 -1.02 -1.55
N SER A 119 17.81 -1.49 -1.68
CA SER A 119 18.14 -2.91 -1.51
C SER A 119 18.52 -3.33 -0.10
N LEU A 120 19.05 -2.42 0.72
CA LEU A 120 19.65 -2.77 2.03
C LEU A 120 19.02 -2.02 3.20
N SER A 121 18.02 -1.17 2.97
CA SER A 121 17.36 -0.48 4.08
C SER A 121 16.46 -1.42 4.87
N VAL A 122 16.46 -1.24 6.19
CA VAL A 122 15.49 -1.89 7.10
C VAL A 122 14.06 -1.58 6.67
N ALA A 123 13.82 -0.38 6.12
CA ALA A 123 12.52 0.06 5.64
C ALA A 123 12.00 -0.81 4.48
N SER A 124 12.81 -1.07 3.44
CA SER A 124 12.39 -1.91 2.30
C SER A 124 12.11 -3.34 2.73
N VAL A 125 12.95 -3.89 3.61
CA VAL A 125 12.77 -5.25 4.17
C VAL A 125 11.48 -5.32 4.99
N TYR A 126 11.25 -4.34 5.86
CA TYR A 126 10.06 -4.28 6.69
C TYR A 126 8.78 -4.08 5.87
N ALA A 127 8.81 -3.19 4.87
CA ALA A 127 7.71 -2.99 3.93
C ALA A 127 7.31 -4.29 3.23
N TRP A 128 8.31 -5.08 2.78
CA TRP A 128 8.05 -6.37 2.16
C TRP A 128 7.37 -7.36 3.11
N TRP A 129 7.87 -7.52 4.33
CA TRP A 129 7.27 -8.41 5.33
C TRP A 129 5.86 -7.96 5.75
N MET A 130 5.65 -6.66 5.88
CA MET A 130 4.33 -6.08 6.15
C MET A 130 3.33 -6.46 5.04
N VAL A 131 3.70 -6.27 3.77
CA VAL A 131 2.81 -6.60 2.65
C VAL A 131 2.58 -8.10 2.55
N LEU A 132 3.60 -8.93 2.78
CA LEU A 132 3.41 -10.38 2.85
C LEU A 132 2.41 -10.77 3.96
N ARG A 133 2.52 -10.18 5.15
CA ARG A 133 1.58 -10.38 6.27
C ARG A 133 0.15 -10.01 5.84
N LEU A 134 -0.02 -8.86 5.19
CA LEU A 134 -1.31 -8.39 4.68
C LEU A 134 -1.90 -9.33 3.63
N VAL A 135 -1.09 -9.86 2.71
CA VAL A 135 -1.55 -10.81 1.68
C VAL A 135 -1.96 -12.15 2.29
N LEU A 136 -1.23 -12.65 3.28
CA LEU A 136 -1.50 -13.96 3.90
C LEU A 136 -2.69 -13.95 4.86
N TYR A 137 -2.85 -12.89 5.65
CA TYR A 137 -3.83 -12.85 6.73
C TYR A 137 -4.95 -11.81 6.54
N GLY A 138 -4.87 -10.99 5.49
CA GLY A 138 -5.76 -9.85 5.31
C GLY A 138 -5.60 -8.81 6.43
N LEU A 139 -6.66 -8.02 6.65
CA LEU A 139 -6.72 -7.00 7.71
C LEU A 139 -7.08 -7.59 9.09
N ALA A 140 -7.34 -8.90 9.18
CA ALA A 140 -7.76 -9.54 10.43
C ALA A 140 -6.61 -9.73 11.44
N ALA A 141 -5.36 -9.66 10.99
CA ALA A 141 -4.17 -9.85 11.82
C ALA A 141 -3.56 -8.55 12.37
N THR A 142 -4.21 -7.40 12.16
CA THR A 142 -3.69 -6.07 12.52
C THR A 142 -4.56 -5.34 13.56
N LYS A 143 -5.49 -6.06 14.21
CA LYS A 143 -6.34 -5.56 15.30
C LYS A 143 -5.89 -6.08 16.65
#